data_AF-A0A261VZ79-F1
#
_entry.id   AF-A0A261VZ79-F1
#
_cell.length_a   1.000
_cell.length_b   1.000
_cell.length_c   1.000
_cell.angle_alpha   90.00
_cell.angle_beta   90.00
_cell.angle_gamma   90.00
#
_symmetry.space_group_name_H-M   'P 1'
#
loop_
_entity.id
_entity.type
_entity.pdbx_description
1 polymer ?
#
loop_
_entity_poly.entity_id
_entity_poly.type
_entity_poly.pdbx_seq_one_letter_code
_entity_poly.pdbx_strand_id
1 'polypeptide(L)'
;MNTPPVARIGIIGLGATGSAAARRLLASGLPDLALTVFDKVPAHCEPFRGSATLAVSAQEALLESDLLLLALPAAREIDRTLERFSDGQVGVEVRGKLIWNLRARPQAPAGLREAVEAAGADYVPDHAGAAQLEDLLRRRFDAARARAVAAAMLGA
;
A
#
# COMPACT_ATOMS: atom_id res chain seq x y z
N MET A 1 11.80 -15.82 -22.13
CA MET A 1 12.31 -14.48 -21.79
C MET A 1 11.48 -14.00 -20.62
N ASN A 2 11.92 -14.21 -19.37
CA ASN A 2 11.20 -13.72 -18.20
C ASN A 2 11.58 -12.26 -18.01
N THR A 3 10.68 -11.35 -18.31
CA THR A 3 10.78 -9.97 -17.85
C THR A 3 10.91 -10.00 -16.33
N PRO A 4 11.89 -9.30 -15.72
CA PRO A 4 11.95 -9.23 -14.27
C PRO A 4 10.61 -8.67 -13.77
N PRO A 5 10.00 -9.28 -12.74
CA PRO A 5 8.68 -8.86 -12.28
C PRO A 5 8.74 -7.40 -11.82
N VAL A 6 7.86 -6.56 -12.37
CA VAL A 6 7.71 -5.13 -12.05
C VAL A 6 7.28 -5.00 -10.58
N ALA A 7 7.88 -4.06 -9.83
CA ALA A 7 7.46 -3.78 -8.46
C ALA A 7 6.17 -2.94 -8.50
N ARG A 8 5.01 -3.58 -8.36
CA ARG A 8 3.71 -2.91 -8.41
C ARG A 8 3.28 -2.42 -7.04
N ILE A 9 3.32 -1.12 -6.81
CA ILE A 9 3.02 -0.51 -5.51
C ILE A 9 1.86 0.47 -5.67
N GLY A 10 0.83 0.31 -4.85
CA GLY A 10 -0.33 1.20 -4.78
C GLY A 10 -0.25 2.10 -3.55
N ILE A 11 -0.67 3.36 -3.66
CA ILE A 11 -0.86 4.25 -2.50
C ILE A 11 -2.27 4.83 -2.53
N ILE A 12 -3.00 4.63 -1.43
CA ILE A 12 -4.33 5.20 -1.23
C ILE A 12 -4.28 6.23 -0.10
N GLY A 13 -4.66 7.47 -0.43
CA GLY A 13 -4.61 8.64 0.43
C GLY A 13 -3.30 9.40 0.26
N LEU A 14 -3.34 10.54 -0.42
CA LEU A 14 -2.19 11.40 -0.76
C LEU A 14 -2.16 12.70 0.06
N GLY A 15 -2.68 12.66 1.30
CA GLY A 15 -2.31 13.65 2.31
C GLY A 15 -0.81 13.59 2.66
N ALA A 16 -0.37 14.34 3.68
CA ALA A 16 1.06 14.47 4.01
C ALA A 16 1.85 13.15 4.04
N THR A 17 1.34 12.13 4.74
CA THR A 17 1.98 10.80 4.85
C THR A 17 2.11 10.08 3.50
N GLY A 18 1.01 9.94 2.76
CA GLY A 18 1.02 9.19 1.50
C GLY A 18 1.79 9.91 0.40
N SER A 19 1.69 11.24 0.34
CA SER A 19 2.51 12.06 -0.55
C SER A 19 4.02 11.94 -0.24
N ALA A 20 4.40 11.91 1.04
CA ALA A 20 5.79 11.69 1.43
C ALA A 20 6.28 10.28 1.03
N ALA A 21 5.46 9.25 1.25
CA ALA A 21 5.78 7.88 0.84
C ALA A 21 5.95 7.76 -0.67
N ALA A 22 5.03 8.34 -1.46
CA ALA A 22 5.11 8.36 -2.91
C ALA A 22 6.43 9.01 -3.40
N ARG A 23 6.78 10.18 -2.84
CA ARG A 23 8.04 10.87 -3.18
C ARG A 23 9.27 10.05 -2.82
N ARG A 24 9.28 9.38 -1.67
CA ARG A 24 10.41 8.52 -1.25
C ARG A 24 10.58 7.33 -2.18
N LEU A 25 9.49 6.67 -2.56
CA LEU A 25 9.53 5.55 -3.50
C LEU A 25 10.04 6.00 -4.88
N LEU A 26 9.56 7.12 -5.40
CA LEU A 26 10.05 7.68 -6.66
C LEU A 26 11.54 8.08 -6.58
N ALA A 27 11.95 8.71 -5.48
CA ALA A 27 13.33 9.13 -5.26
C ALA A 27 14.30 7.96 -5.03
N SER A 28 13.80 6.79 -4.62
CA SER A 28 14.63 5.60 -4.40
C SER A 28 15.26 5.05 -5.68
N GLY A 29 14.75 5.45 -6.86
CA GLY A 29 15.26 4.98 -8.15
C GLY A 29 15.08 3.47 -8.37
N LEU A 30 14.10 2.87 -7.68
CA LEU A 30 13.75 1.45 -7.84
C LEU A 30 13.55 1.12 -9.33
N PRO A 31 14.36 0.22 -9.91
CA PRO A 31 14.18 -0.18 -11.30
C PRO A 31 12.86 -0.91 -11.46
N ASP A 32 12.13 -0.59 -12.54
CA ASP A 32 10.82 -1.18 -12.86
C ASP A 32 9.78 -1.00 -11.74
N LEU A 33 9.77 0.17 -11.09
CA LEU A 33 8.69 0.56 -10.18
C LEU A 33 7.46 0.99 -10.98
N ALA A 34 6.35 0.26 -10.80
CA ALA A 34 5.03 0.72 -11.22
C ALA A 34 4.29 1.26 -9.99
N LEU A 35 4.32 2.58 -9.83
CA LEU A 35 3.61 3.26 -8.75
C LEU A 35 2.23 3.70 -9.25
N THR A 36 1.18 3.27 -8.56
CA THR A 36 -0.20 3.71 -8.78
C THR A 36 -0.71 4.46 -7.56
N VAL A 37 -1.26 5.65 -7.75
CA VAL A 37 -1.73 6.51 -6.64
C VAL A 37 -3.20 6.85 -6.79
N PHE A 38 -3.89 6.94 -5.66
CA PHE A 38 -5.28 7.37 -5.58
C PHE A 38 -5.52 8.22 -4.33
N ASP A 39 -6.30 9.29 -4.49
CA ASP A 39 -6.92 10.06 -3.41
C ASP A 39 -8.33 10.45 -3.83
N LYS A 40 -9.25 10.52 -2.86
CA LYS A 40 -10.62 11.02 -3.09
C LYS A 40 -10.65 12.50 -3.51
N VAL A 41 -9.58 13.25 -3.24
CA VAL A 41 -9.36 14.63 -3.66
C VAL A 41 -8.40 14.60 -4.85
N PRO A 42 -8.88 14.75 -6.11
CA PRO A 42 -8.05 14.60 -7.30
C PRO A 42 -6.83 15.53 -7.34
N ALA A 43 -6.94 16.72 -6.76
CA ALA A 43 -5.84 17.68 -6.69
C ALA A 43 -4.61 17.15 -5.93
N HIS A 44 -4.76 16.17 -5.02
CA HIS A 44 -3.63 15.54 -4.34
C HIS A 44 -2.84 14.59 -5.26
N CYS A 45 -3.46 14.05 -6.31
CA CYS A 45 -2.83 13.14 -7.27
C CYS A 45 -2.00 13.90 -8.32
N GLU A 46 -2.40 15.13 -8.65
CA GLU A 46 -1.81 15.91 -9.74
C GLU A 46 -0.28 16.06 -9.67
N PRO A 47 0.36 16.26 -8.50
CA PRO A 47 1.82 16.34 -8.39
C PRO A 47 2.57 15.08 -8.84
N PHE A 48 1.89 13.93 -8.96
CA PHE A 48 2.49 12.66 -9.36
C PHE A 48 2.24 12.33 -10.83
N ARG A 49 1.55 13.20 -11.59
CA ARG A 49 1.29 13.00 -13.01
C ARG A 49 2.61 12.84 -13.79
N GLY A 50 2.68 11.81 -14.61
CA GLY A 50 3.87 11.47 -15.39
C GLY A 50 4.97 10.74 -14.62
N SER A 51 4.89 10.68 -13.28
CA SER A 51 5.80 9.89 -12.44
C SER A 51 5.12 8.64 -11.84
N ALA A 52 3.80 8.63 -11.77
CA ALA A 52 2.98 7.52 -11.31
C ALA A 52 1.72 7.40 -12.17
N THR A 53 1.07 6.25 -12.13
CA THR A 53 -0.29 6.05 -12.63
C THR A 53 -1.27 6.68 -11.65
N LEU A 54 -2.17 7.52 -12.16
CA LEU A 54 -3.24 8.12 -11.37
C LEU A 54 -4.48 7.26 -11.55
N ALA A 55 -4.79 6.43 -10.55
CA ALA A 55 -6.01 5.64 -10.57
C ALA A 55 -7.25 6.55 -10.41
N VAL A 56 -8.34 6.18 -11.05
CA VAL A 56 -9.65 6.82 -10.94
C VAL A 56 -10.42 6.34 -9.72
N SER A 57 -9.99 5.25 -9.09
CA SER A 57 -10.60 4.70 -7.88
C SER A 57 -9.61 4.00 -6.94
N ALA A 58 -10.00 3.83 -5.67
CA ALA A 58 -9.26 3.01 -4.72
C ALA A 58 -9.14 1.55 -5.18
N GLN A 59 -10.20 1.03 -5.81
CA GLN A 59 -10.23 -0.34 -6.33
C GLN A 59 -9.22 -0.55 -7.45
N GLU A 60 -9.10 0.41 -8.37
CA GLU A 60 -8.10 0.35 -9.43
C GLU A 60 -6.67 0.39 -8.86
N ALA A 61 -6.39 1.29 -7.91
CA ALA A 61 -5.08 1.32 -7.24
C ALA A 61 -4.75 -0.01 -6.55
N LEU A 62 -5.76 -0.69 -5.99
CA LEU A 62 -5.62 -2.00 -5.36
C LEU A 62 -5.39 -3.11 -6.40
N LEU A 63 -6.11 -3.12 -7.52
CA LEU A 63 -5.95 -4.12 -8.59
C LEU A 63 -4.57 -4.05 -9.25
N GLU A 64 -4.09 -2.83 -9.49
CA GLU A 64 -2.82 -2.56 -10.16
C GLU A 64 -1.60 -2.77 -9.24
N SER A 65 -1.78 -3.16 -7.99
CA SER A 65 -0.70 -3.30 -7.01
C SER A 65 -0.58 -4.68 -6.37
N ASP A 66 0.64 -5.00 -5.97
CA ASP A 66 0.98 -6.19 -5.17
C ASP A 66 1.25 -5.84 -3.71
N LEU A 67 1.72 -4.60 -3.48
CA LEU A 67 1.81 -3.94 -2.19
C LEU A 67 0.90 -2.71 -2.21
N LEU A 68 -0.05 -2.64 -1.29
CA LEU A 68 -0.95 -1.50 -1.12
C LEU A 68 -0.63 -0.75 0.16
N LEU A 69 -0.21 0.51 0.03
CA LEU A 69 0.05 1.41 1.14
C LEU A 69 -1.20 2.24 1.43
N LEU A 70 -1.73 2.11 2.65
CA LEU A 70 -2.88 2.87 3.11
C LEU A 70 -2.41 4.03 3.98
N ALA A 71 -2.65 5.26 3.54
CA ALA A 71 -2.32 6.50 4.26
C ALA A 71 -3.58 7.32 4.57
N LEU A 72 -4.65 6.63 4.94
CA LEU A 72 -5.99 7.20 5.15
C LEU A 72 -6.18 7.75 6.58
N PRO A 73 -6.82 8.92 6.75
CA PRO A 73 -6.93 9.56 8.06
C PRO A 73 -7.87 8.86 9.04
N ALA A 74 -8.89 8.13 8.59
CA ALA A 74 -9.87 7.48 9.47
C ALA A 74 -10.04 5.97 9.24
N ALA A 75 -10.39 5.23 10.29
CA ALA A 75 -10.76 3.80 10.25
C ALA A 75 -11.82 3.51 9.18
N ARG A 76 -12.90 4.30 9.18
CA ARG A 76 -13.99 4.19 8.20
C ARG A 76 -13.54 4.30 6.73
N GLU A 77 -12.46 5.01 6.45
CA GLU A 77 -11.97 5.14 5.07
C GLU A 77 -11.22 3.89 4.65
N ILE A 78 -10.49 3.25 5.56
CA ILE A 78 -9.89 1.94 5.30
C ILE A 78 -10.99 0.90 5.06
N ASP A 79 -12.00 0.87 5.92
CA ASP A 79 -13.13 -0.05 5.78
C ASP A 79 -13.83 0.14 4.44
N ARG A 80 -14.08 1.40 4.03
CA ARG A 80 -14.62 1.70 2.69
C ARG A 80 -13.71 1.28 1.55
N THR A 81 -12.39 1.48 1.67
CA THR A 81 -11.42 1.06 0.65
C THR A 81 -11.35 -0.46 0.51
N LEU A 82 -11.54 -1.20 1.60
CA LEU A 82 -11.55 -2.66 1.61
C LEU A 82 -12.95 -3.24 1.42
N GLU A 83 -13.96 -2.39 1.16
CA GLU A 83 -15.37 -2.76 1.13
C GLU A 83 -15.78 -3.63 2.32
N ARG A 84 -15.20 -3.33 3.49
CA ARG A 84 -15.43 -4.01 4.75
C ARG A 84 -16.58 -3.34 5.47
N PHE A 85 -17.76 -3.94 5.35
CA PHE A 85 -19.00 -3.39 5.89
C PHE A 85 -19.41 -4.14 7.17
N SER A 86 -20.71 -4.28 7.40
CA SER A 86 -21.30 -4.77 8.65
C SER A 86 -20.94 -6.22 9.00
N ASP A 87 -20.60 -7.04 7.99
CA ASP A 87 -20.17 -8.44 8.18
C ASP A 87 -18.71 -8.58 8.60
N GLY A 88 -17.95 -7.48 8.59
CA GLY A 88 -16.53 -7.44 8.93
C GLY A 88 -15.62 -8.11 7.91
N GLN A 89 -16.13 -8.58 6.77
CA GLN A 89 -15.36 -9.26 5.73
C GLN A 89 -14.82 -8.27 4.70
N VAL A 90 -13.64 -8.55 4.12
CA VAL A 90 -13.09 -7.74 3.03
C VAL A 90 -13.84 -8.10 1.74
N GLY A 91 -14.52 -7.12 1.14
CA GLY A 91 -15.32 -7.30 -0.08
C GLY A 91 -14.53 -7.22 -1.39
N VAL A 92 -13.28 -6.71 -1.34
CA VAL A 92 -12.40 -6.56 -2.51
C VAL A 92 -11.39 -7.71 -2.64
N GLU A 93 -10.95 -7.98 -3.87
CA GLU A 93 -9.96 -9.03 -4.16
C GLU A 93 -8.55 -8.62 -3.68
N VAL A 94 -8.14 -9.15 -2.54
CA VAL A 94 -6.83 -8.87 -1.92
C VAL A 94 -5.90 -10.07 -1.86
N ARG A 95 -6.32 -11.24 -2.33
CA ARG A 95 -5.55 -12.48 -2.14
C ARG A 95 -4.13 -12.35 -2.67
N GLY A 96 -3.17 -12.74 -1.83
CA GLY A 96 -1.75 -12.70 -2.12
C GLY A 96 -1.13 -11.30 -2.12
N LYS A 97 -1.87 -10.24 -1.81
CA LYS A 97 -1.35 -8.87 -1.68
C LYS A 97 -0.81 -8.62 -0.27
N LEU A 98 0.06 -7.62 -0.16
CA LEU A 98 0.51 -7.06 1.12
C LEU A 98 -0.17 -5.70 1.34
N ILE A 99 -0.91 -5.55 2.43
CA ILE A 99 -1.58 -4.29 2.79
C ILE A 99 -0.84 -3.67 3.98
N TRP A 100 -0.29 -2.48 3.80
CA TRP A 100 0.46 -1.79 4.83
C TRP A 100 -0.18 -0.46 5.20
N ASN A 101 -0.66 -0.36 6.44
CA ASN A 101 -1.16 0.89 6.99
C ASN A 101 0.01 1.77 7.46
N LEU A 102 0.17 2.94 6.84
CA LEU A 102 1.25 3.88 7.16
C LEU A 102 0.91 4.86 8.29
N ARG A 103 -0.35 4.91 8.74
CA ARG A 103 -0.77 5.86 9.77
C ARG A 103 -0.97 5.19 11.11
N ALA A 104 -0.22 5.69 12.09
CA ALA A 104 -0.38 5.31 13.48
C ALA A 104 -1.76 5.67 13.99
N ARG A 105 -2.40 4.69 14.62
CA ARG A 105 -3.74 4.86 15.20
C ARG A 105 -3.77 4.35 16.63
N PRO A 106 -4.30 5.16 17.57
CA PRO A 106 -4.52 4.70 18.94
C PRO A 106 -5.45 3.49 19.04
N GLN A 107 -6.35 3.35 18.05
CA GLN A 107 -7.27 2.22 17.94
C GLN A 107 -7.27 1.75 16.47
N ALA A 108 -6.58 0.64 16.19
CA ALA A 108 -6.79 -0.07 14.94
C ALA A 108 -8.26 -0.53 14.87
N PRO A 109 -8.90 -0.53 13.68
CA PRO A 109 -10.25 -1.08 13.57
C PRO A 109 -10.22 -2.52 14.05
N ALA A 110 -11.06 -2.86 15.02
CA ALA A 110 -11.13 -4.20 15.58
C ALA A 110 -11.37 -5.23 14.45
N GLY A 111 -10.60 -6.32 14.46
CA GLY A 111 -10.74 -7.38 13.47
C GLY A 111 -10.16 -7.07 12.09
N LEU A 112 -9.54 -5.90 11.85
CA LEU A 112 -9.05 -5.54 10.50
C LEU A 112 -7.97 -6.48 10.02
N ARG A 113 -7.00 -6.81 10.88
CA ARG A 113 -5.92 -7.73 10.53
C ARG A 113 -6.49 -9.10 10.18
N GLU A 114 -7.34 -9.61 11.07
CA GLU A 114 -7.97 -10.92 10.94
C GLU A 114 -8.82 -11.00 9.65
N ALA A 115 -9.55 -9.93 9.31
CA ALA A 115 -10.33 -9.86 8.08
C ALA A 115 -9.46 -9.86 6.82
N VAL A 116 -8.36 -9.11 6.82
CA VAL A 116 -7.41 -9.07 5.69
C VAL A 116 -6.71 -10.42 5.52
N GLU A 117 -6.29 -11.05 6.63
CA GLU A 117 -5.66 -12.37 6.63
C GLU A 117 -6.65 -13.47 6.21
N ALA A 118 -7.91 -13.41 6.65
CA ALA A 118 -8.97 -14.32 6.20
C ALA A 118 -9.28 -14.19 4.70
N ALA A 119 -9.12 -13.00 4.12
CA ALA A 119 -9.21 -12.77 2.68
C ALA A 119 -7.96 -13.25 1.90
N GLY A 120 -6.95 -13.77 2.60
CA GLY A 120 -5.73 -14.33 2.01
C GLY A 120 -4.67 -13.30 1.66
N ALA A 121 -4.68 -12.14 2.32
CA ALA A 121 -3.67 -11.09 2.19
C ALA A 121 -2.86 -10.94 3.48
N ASP A 122 -1.64 -10.41 3.37
CA ASP A 122 -0.84 -10.07 4.54
C ASP A 122 -1.15 -8.63 5.00
N TYR A 123 -1.22 -8.40 6.31
CA TYR A 123 -1.45 -7.05 6.88
C TYR A 123 -0.27 -6.56 7.73
N VAL A 124 0.17 -5.33 7.47
CA VAL A 124 1.20 -4.63 8.23
C VAL A 124 0.59 -3.41 8.93
N PRO A 125 0.56 -3.37 10.27
CA PRO A 125 0.17 -2.18 11.00
C PRO A 125 1.26 -1.09 10.91
N ASP A 126 0.91 0.10 11.37
CA ASP A 126 1.77 1.28 11.40
C ASP A 126 3.06 1.13 12.21
N HIS A 127 3.09 0.21 13.16
CA HIS A 127 4.18 -0.01 14.10
C HIS A 127 4.86 -1.39 13.91
N ALA A 128 4.78 -1.97 12.71
CA ALA A 128 5.46 -3.23 12.44
C ALA A 128 6.98 -3.09 12.59
N GLY A 129 7.61 -4.09 13.19
CA GLY A 129 9.08 -4.13 13.31
C GLY A 129 9.74 -4.29 11.94
N ALA A 130 10.90 -3.64 11.75
CA ALA A 130 11.62 -3.66 10.48
C ALA A 130 11.90 -5.08 9.94
N ALA A 131 12.27 -6.02 10.82
CA ALA A 131 12.52 -7.41 10.43
C ALA A 131 11.26 -8.14 9.93
N GLN A 132 10.10 -7.89 10.55
CA GLN A 132 8.82 -8.45 10.10
C GLN A 132 8.44 -7.91 8.73
N LEU A 133 8.58 -6.59 8.54
CA LEU A 133 8.31 -5.95 7.27
C LEU A 133 9.22 -6.49 6.15
N GLU A 134 10.52 -6.63 6.41
CA GLU A 134 11.45 -7.19 5.43
C GLU A 134 11.07 -8.60 5.00
N ASP A 135 10.67 -9.47 5.95
CA ASP A 135 10.22 -10.83 5.63
C ASP A 135 8.99 -10.81 4.72
N LEU A 136 7.98 -10.00 5.06
CA LEU A 136 6.77 -9.86 4.26
C LEU A 136 7.05 -9.30 2.86
N LEU A 137 7.95 -8.31 2.75
CA LEU A 137 8.35 -7.76 1.45
C LEU A 137 9.09 -8.80 0.59
N ARG A 138 9.93 -9.66 1.19
CA ARG A 138 10.64 -10.74 0.46
C ARG A 138 9.71 -11.84 -0.07
N ARG A 139 8.52 -11.99 0.50
CA ARG A 139 7.48 -12.89 -0.05
C ARG A 139 6.86 -12.34 -1.33
N ARG A 140 6.95 -11.03 -1.55
CA ARG A 140 6.30 -10.33 -2.67
C ARG A 140 7.27 -9.88 -3.76
N PHE A 141 8.48 -9.51 -3.36
CA PHE A 141 9.51 -9.00 -4.24
C PHE A 141 10.81 -9.80 -4.05
N ASP A 142 11.71 -9.73 -5.02
CA ASP A 142 13.07 -10.24 -4.80
C ASP A 142 13.78 -9.49 -3.66
N ALA A 143 14.88 -10.06 -3.17
CA ALA A 143 15.59 -9.53 -2.02
C ALA A 143 16.11 -8.09 -2.22
N ALA A 144 16.52 -7.73 -3.43
CA ALA A 144 17.04 -6.39 -3.72
C ALA A 144 15.91 -5.35 -3.66
N ARG A 145 14.77 -5.66 -4.27
CA ARG A 145 13.57 -4.81 -4.25
C ARG A 145 12.95 -4.71 -2.87
N ALA A 146 12.81 -5.83 -2.16
CA ALA A 146 12.31 -5.83 -0.78
C ALA A 146 13.15 -4.90 0.12
N ARG A 147 14.48 -4.98 0.00
CA ARG A 147 15.40 -4.10 0.73
C ARG A 147 15.27 -2.64 0.32
N ALA A 148 15.14 -2.35 -0.97
CA ALA A 148 15.03 -0.98 -1.46
C ALA A 148 13.68 -0.33 -1.07
N VAL A 149 12.57 -1.08 -1.11
CA VAL A 149 11.26 -0.62 -0.60
C VAL A 149 11.34 -0.37 0.90
N ALA A 150 11.89 -1.30 1.68
CA ALA A 150 12.08 -1.13 3.12
C ALA A 150 12.94 0.10 3.42
N ALA A 151 14.07 0.28 2.73
CA ALA A 151 14.96 1.42 2.89
C ALA A 151 14.27 2.75 2.52
N ALA A 152 13.51 2.80 1.42
CA ALA A 152 12.78 4.00 1.01
C ALA A 152 11.69 4.39 2.02
N MET A 153 11.03 3.40 2.64
CA MET A 153 9.91 3.64 3.54
C MET A 153 10.33 3.88 4.99
N LEU A 154 11.38 3.18 5.47
CA LEU A 154 11.91 3.29 6.83
C LEU A 154 13.06 4.30 6.96
N GLY A 155 13.71 4.66 5.86
CA GLY A 155 14.78 5.65 5.84
C GLY A 155 14.26 7.08 5.96
N ALA A 156 14.32 7.62 7.17
CA ALA A 156 14.40 9.05 7.47
C ALA A 156 15.37 9.24 8.63
#